data_AF-A0A8T6L5U1-F1
#
_entry.id   AF-A0A8T6L5U1-F1
#
_cell.length_a   1.000
_cell.length_b   1.000
_cell.length_c   1.000
_cell.angle_alpha   90.00
_cell.angle_beta   90.00
_cell.angle_gamma   90.00
#
_symmetry.space_group_name_H-M   'P 1'
#
loop_
_entity.id
_entity.type
_entity.pdbx_description
1 polymer ?
#
loop_
_entity_poly.entity_id
_entity_poly.type
_entity_poly.pdbx_seq_one_letter_code
_entity_poly.pdbx_strand_id
1 'polypeptide(L)'
;LGIDNIIFISILTGRLPPDQQRRGRYLGLTLAMLMRIGLLFSLTWIMSLTADLFAVFGNAISMRDLILLGGGAFLMAKATREVHNSLEGAAHGHGGVATMGFAAVMVQIAVVDIVFSLDSVITAVGLVDQIEIMVAAIVIAVAVMMVASGAISEFVERHPTVKMLALSFLILIGLTLVGEGLDFHTPKGYIYFAMAFAFGVEMLNLRARKARGG
;
A
#
# COMPACT_ATOMS: atom_id res chain seq x y z
N LEU A 1 -8.68 4.37 2.21
CA LEU A 1 -7.72 3.34 1.78
C LEU A 1 -7.26 3.50 0.31
N GLY A 2 -7.20 4.74 -0.21
CA GLY A 2 -6.77 4.99 -1.60
C GLY A 2 -5.40 5.69 -1.70
N ILE A 3 -5.13 6.64 -0.81
CA ILE A 3 -3.94 7.52 -0.87
C ILE A 3 -2.64 6.75 -0.59
N ASP A 4 -2.68 5.77 0.28
CA ASP A 4 -1.60 4.83 0.58
C ASP A 4 -1.20 4.01 -0.66
N ASN A 5 -2.19 3.46 -1.39
CA ASN A 5 -1.93 2.59 -2.55
C ASN A 5 -1.24 3.31 -3.72
N ILE A 6 -1.64 4.56 -4.01
CA ILE A 6 -1.04 5.33 -5.11
C ILE A 6 0.43 5.68 -4.85
N ILE A 7 0.82 5.93 -3.60
CA ILE A 7 2.21 6.20 -3.24
C ILE A 7 3.05 4.93 -3.43
N PHE A 8 2.53 3.75 -3.03
CA PHE A 8 3.22 2.48 -3.28
C PHE A 8 3.38 2.16 -4.75
N ILE A 9 2.32 2.32 -5.54
CA ILE A 9 2.38 2.15 -6.99
C ILE A 9 3.43 3.10 -7.58
N SER A 10 3.49 4.36 -7.12
CA SER A 10 4.49 5.33 -7.60
C SER A 10 5.92 4.91 -7.25
N ILE A 11 6.16 4.43 -6.03
CA ILE A 11 7.48 3.93 -5.60
C ILE A 11 7.92 2.69 -6.40
N LEU A 12 7.00 1.74 -6.62
CA LEU A 12 7.29 0.51 -7.36
C LEU A 12 7.52 0.79 -8.86
N THR A 13 6.71 1.65 -9.46
CA THR A 13 6.85 2.02 -10.87
C THR A 13 8.05 2.92 -11.12
N GLY A 14 8.53 3.69 -10.13
CA GLY A 14 9.79 4.43 -10.22
C GLY A 14 11.03 3.56 -10.42
N ARG A 15 10.93 2.23 -10.21
CA ARG A 15 12.00 1.26 -10.53
C ARG A 15 12.00 0.80 -12.00
N LEU A 16 10.98 1.18 -12.77
CA LEU A 16 10.92 0.91 -14.21
C LEU A 16 11.78 1.92 -14.99
N PRO A 17 12.22 1.55 -16.20
CA PRO A 17 12.81 2.49 -17.15
C PRO A 17 11.91 3.74 -17.32
N PRO A 18 12.47 4.96 -17.42
CA PRO A 18 11.70 6.22 -17.45
C PRO A 18 10.56 6.25 -18.48
N ASP A 19 10.76 5.62 -19.64
CA ASP A 19 9.77 5.47 -20.71
C ASP A 19 8.58 4.58 -20.34
N GLN A 20 8.76 3.67 -19.37
CA GLN A 20 7.74 2.71 -18.94
C GLN A 20 7.00 3.14 -17.67
N GLN A 21 7.55 4.05 -16.87
CA GLN A 21 6.98 4.41 -15.56
C GLN A 21 5.54 4.92 -15.67
N ARG A 22 5.25 5.79 -16.64
CA ARG A 22 3.88 6.30 -16.86
C ARG A 22 2.94 5.16 -17.19
N ARG A 23 3.30 4.28 -18.12
CA ARG A 23 2.47 3.11 -18.48
C ARG A 23 2.30 2.17 -17.28
N GLY A 24 3.36 1.94 -16.52
CA GLY A 24 3.34 1.14 -15.30
C GLY A 24 2.37 1.68 -14.25
N ARG A 25 2.32 3.00 -14.04
CA ARG A 25 1.37 3.63 -13.11
C ARG A 25 -0.07 3.43 -13.55
N TYR A 26 -0.38 3.71 -14.82
CA TYR A 26 -1.75 3.55 -15.34
C TYR A 26 -2.20 2.09 -15.31
N LEU A 27 -1.35 1.17 -15.77
CA LEU A 27 -1.66 -0.26 -15.78
C LEU A 27 -1.75 -0.83 -14.36
N GLY A 28 -0.84 -0.43 -13.47
CA GLY A 28 -0.88 -0.82 -12.06
C GLY A 28 -2.14 -0.34 -11.34
N LEU A 29 -2.53 0.93 -11.53
CA LEU A 29 -3.78 1.48 -10.97
C LEU A 29 -5.02 0.80 -11.55
N THR A 30 -5.03 0.52 -12.86
CA THR A 30 -6.14 -0.20 -13.50
C THR A 30 -6.24 -1.63 -12.96
N LEU A 31 -5.11 -2.32 -12.83
CA LEU A 31 -5.03 -3.67 -12.27
C LEU A 31 -5.54 -3.69 -10.84
N ALA A 32 -5.06 -2.79 -9.97
CA ALA A 32 -5.52 -2.67 -8.59
C ALA A 32 -7.04 -2.41 -8.50
N MET A 33 -7.58 -1.54 -9.35
CA MET A 33 -9.03 -1.29 -9.41
C MET A 33 -9.82 -2.54 -9.78
N LEU A 34 -9.41 -3.23 -10.85
CA LEU A 34 -10.08 -4.45 -11.30
C LEU A 34 -10.00 -5.56 -10.25
N MET A 35 -8.86 -5.71 -9.59
CA MET A 35 -8.69 -6.67 -8.49
C MET A 35 -9.64 -6.35 -7.34
N ARG A 36 -9.73 -5.09 -6.90
CA ARG A 36 -10.67 -4.67 -5.84
C ARG A 36 -12.12 -4.92 -6.22
N ILE A 37 -12.52 -4.58 -7.44
CA ILE A 37 -13.89 -4.82 -7.92
C ILE A 37 -14.16 -6.33 -8.01
N GLY A 38 -13.20 -7.11 -8.51
CA GLY A 38 -13.30 -8.58 -8.56
C GLY A 38 -13.45 -9.20 -7.18
N LEU A 39 -12.70 -8.71 -6.18
CA LEU A 39 -12.86 -9.11 -4.79
C LEU A 39 -14.25 -8.75 -4.24
N LEU A 40 -14.77 -7.56 -4.56
CA LEU A 40 -16.14 -7.16 -4.19
C LEU A 40 -17.25 -8.00 -4.86
N PHE A 41 -17.03 -8.58 -6.03
CA PHE A 41 -17.98 -9.55 -6.60
C PHE A 41 -17.78 -10.96 -6.05
N SER A 42 -16.60 -11.24 -5.50
CA SER A 42 -16.25 -12.54 -4.92
C SER A 42 -16.48 -12.58 -3.40
N LEU A 43 -17.35 -11.71 -2.88
CA LEU A 43 -17.53 -11.54 -1.43
C LEU A 43 -17.94 -12.82 -0.72
N THR A 44 -18.88 -13.57 -1.29
CA THR A 44 -19.31 -14.87 -0.71
C THR A 44 -18.14 -15.84 -0.59
N TRP A 45 -17.23 -15.83 -1.57
CA TRP A 45 -16.00 -16.61 -1.52
C TRP A 45 -15.00 -16.04 -0.50
N ILE A 46 -14.83 -14.72 -0.43
CA ILE A 46 -13.93 -14.09 0.57
C ILE A 46 -14.41 -14.34 2.00
N MET A 47 -15.72 -14.30 2.25
CA MET A 47 -16.30 -14.61 3.56
C MET A 47 -16.02 -16.06 3.99
N SER A 48 -15.81 -16.98 3.03
CA SER A 48 -15.36 -18.34 3.36
C SER A 48 -13.92 -18.38 3.86
N LEU A 49 -13.08 -17.37 3.53
CA LEU A 49 -11.70 -17.27 4.01
C LEU A 49 -11.61 -16.93 5.50
N THR A 50 -12.69 -16.39 6.09
CA THR A 50 -12.76 -16.10 7.53
C THR A 50 -13.23 -17.29 8.35
N ALA A 51 -13.60 -18.41 7.71
CA ALA A 51 -13.92 -19.63 8.43
C ALA A 51 -12.65 -20.24 9.04
N ASP A 52 -12.78 -20.80 10.23
CA ASP A 52 -11.69 -21.46 10.95
C ASP A 52 -11.20 -22.68 10.17
N LEU A 53 -9.90 -22.74 9.85
CA LEU A 53 -9.31 -23.92 9.20
C LEU A 53 -8.85 -24.94 10.23
N PHE A 54 -8.14 -24.47 11.25
CA PHE A 54 -7.61 -25.29 12.33
C PHE A 54 -7.35 -24.42 13.56
N ALA A 55 -7.36 -25.03 14.75
CA ALA A 55 -7.02 -24.36 15.99
C ALA A 55 -5.61 -24.73 16.45
N VAL A 56 -4.79 -23.74 16.78
CA VAL A 56 -3.46 -23.92 17.38
C VAL A 56 -3.42 -23.20 18.72
N PHE A 57 -3.03 -23.90 19.79
CA PHE A 57 -2.99 -23.33 21.15
C PHE A 57 -4.29 -22.65 21.59
N GLY A 58 -5.44 -23.12 21.10
CA GLY A 58 -6.76 -22.56 21.43
C GLY A 58 -7.18 -21.35 20.61
N ASN A 59 -6.35 -20.87 19.67
CA ASN A 59 -6.73 -19.84 18.71
C ASN A 59 -7.11 -20.48 17.37
N ALA A 60 -8.29 -20.16 16.88
CA ALA A 60 -8.73 -20.58 15.55
C ALA A 60 -8.03 -19.73 14.49
N ILE A 61 -7.45 -20.36 13.48
CA ILE A 61 -6.73 -19.70 12.41
C ILE A 61 -7.53 -19.87 11.12
N SER A 62 -7.88 -18.76 10.49
CA SER A 62 -8.56 -18.71 9.20
C SER A 62 -7.57 -18.45 8.04
N MET A 63 -8.02 -18.64 6.80
CA MET A 63 -7.19 -18.34 5.63
C MET A 63 -6.93 -16.83 5.51
N ARG A 64 -7.89 -16.01 5.93
CA ARG A 64 -7.72 -14.56 6.06
C ARG A 64 -6.51 -14.27 6.94
N ASP A 65 -6.42 -14.88 8.11
CA ASP A 65 -5.36 -14.57 9.07
C ASP A 65 -3.99 -14.93 8.52
N LEU A 66 -3.86 -16.06 7.83
CA LEU A 66 -2.64 -16.43 7.12
C LEU A 66 -2.24 -15.42 6.04
N ILE A 67 -3.21 -14.89 5.28
CA ILE A 67 -2.96 -13.86 4.27
C ILE A 67 -2.54 -12.54 4.92
N LEU A 68 -3.18 -12.13 6.02
CA LEU A 68 -2.82 -10.90 6.75
C LEU A 68 -1.43 -11.01 7.39
N LEU A 69 -1.10 -12.16 7.98
CA LEU A 69 0.22 -12.42 8.58
C LEU A 69 1.32 -12.44 7.52
N GLY A 70 1.13 -13.25 6.47
CA GLY A 70 2.10 -13.37 5.38
C GLY A 70 2.25 -12.06 4.61
N GLY A 71 1.14 -11.39 4.31
CA GLY A 71 1.09 -10.10 3.65
C GLY A 71 1.75 -9.01 4.47
N GLY A 72 1.40 -8.88 5.75
CA GLY A 72 1.99 -7.90 6.66
C GLY A 72 3.51 -8.10 6.82
N ALA A 73 3.95 -9.35 7.03
CA ALA A 73 5.37 -9.69 7.07
C ALA A 73 6.09 -9.36 5.75
N PHE A 74 5.46 -9.66 4.60
CA PHE A 74 5.98 -9.29 3.28
C PHE A 74 6.13 -7.78 3.12
N LEU A 75 5.14 -6.98 3.52
CA LEU A 75 5.19 -5.52 3.47
C LEU A 75 6.32 -4.97 4.35
N MET A 76 6.45 -5.47 5.59
CA MET A 76 7.51 -5.06 6.50
C MET A 76 8.90 -5.40 5.97
N ALA A 77 9.09 -6.63 5.44
CA ALA A 77 10.35 -7.06 4.86
C ALA A 77 10.72 -6.23 3.63
N LYS A 78 9.73 -5.96 2.76
CA LYS A 78 9.93 -5.17 1.54
C LYS A 78 10.25 -3.71 1.87
N ALA A 79 9.49 -3.10 2.77
CA ALA A 79 9.69 -1.72 3.20
C ALA A 79 11.07 -1.55 3.86
N THR A 80 11.45 -2.46 4.77
CA THR A 80 12.76 -2.44 5.44
C THR A 80 13.90 -2.53 4.44
N ARG A 81 13.81 -3.43 3.45
CA ARG A 81 14.81 -3.52 2.37
C ARG A 81 14.87 -2.23 1.55
N GLU A 82 13.73 -1.62 1.24
CA GLU A 82 13.68 -0.38 0.47
C GLU A 82 14.24 0.82 1.25
N VAL A 83 14.00 0.88 2.56
CA VAL A 83 14.60 1.83 3.49
C VAL A 83 16.13 1.65 3.51
N HIS A 84 16.60 0.43 3.70
CA HIS A 84 18.03 0.11 3.71
C HIS A 84 18.71 0.51 2.40
N ASN A 85 18.14 0.13 1.25
CA ASN A 85 18.65 0.51 -0.07
C ASN A 85 18.67 2.04 -0.27
N SER A 86 17.68 2.76 0.27
CA SER A 86 17.63 4.22 0.17
C SER A 86 18.70 4.91 1.04
N LEU A 87 19.11 4.28 2.14
CA LEU A 87 20.18 4.75 3.02
C LEU A 87 21.57 4.39 2.45
N GLU A 88 21.75 3.18 1.94
CA GLU A 88 23.03 2.74 1.34
C GLU A 88 23.32 3.42 0.00
N GLY A 89 22.28 3.64 -0.83
CA GLY A 89 22.41 4.36 -2.09
C GLY A 89 22.84 5.84 -1.92
N ALA A 90 22.70 6.40 -0.72
CA ALA A 90 23.26 7.71 -0.37
C ALA A 90 24.75 7.64 0.03
N ALA A 91 25.26 6.47 0.40
CA ALA A 91 26.63 6.24 0.86
C ALA A 91 27.58 5.71 -0.24
N HIS A 92 27.05 5.09 -1.30
CA HIS A 92 27.83 4.57 -2.42
C HIS A 92 27.37 5.17 -3.75
N GLY A 93 28.15 6.12 -4.26
CA GLY A 93 27.94 6.67 -5.59
C GLY A 93 27.96 5.58 -6.66
N HIS A 94 26.95 5.60 -7.55
CA HIS A 94 26.88 4.86 -8.81
C HIS A 94 26.77 3.32 -8.74
N GLY A 95 25.96 2.78 -7.83
CA GLY A 95 25.34 1.46 -8.04
C GLY A 95 24.02 1.61 -8.79
N GLY A 96 23.98 1.29 -10.08
CA GLY A 96 22.74 1.33 -10.88
C GLY A 96 21.64 0.54 -10.20
N VAL A 97 20.50 1.19 -9.92
CA VAL A 97 19.29 0.52 -9.43
C VAL A 97 18.97 -0.61 -10.40
N ALA A 98 19.04 -1.86 -9.95
CA ALA A 98 18.64 -3.01 -10.76
C ALA A 98 17.22 -2.75 -11.28
N THR A 99 17.10 -2.54 -12.59
CA THR A 99 15.82 -2.29 -13.26
C THR A 99 14.96 -3.53 -13.09
N MET A 100 13.85 -3.38 -12.39
CA MET A 100 12.93 -4.48 -12.20
C MET A 100 12.15 -4.69 -13.50
N GLY A 101 12.00 -5.94 -13.93
CA GLY A 101 11.20 -6.25 -15.11
C GLY A 101 9.76 -5.78 -14.95
N PHE A 102 9.15 -5.29 -16.03
CA PHE A 102 7.79 -4.75 -16.03
C PHE A 102 6.78 -5.70 -15.37
N ALA A 103 6.81 -6.98 -15.73
CA ALA A 103 5.95 -8.00 -15.15
C ALA A 103 6.15 -8.17 -13.63
N ALA A 104 7.39 -8.11 -13.16
CA ALA A 104 7.69 -8.24 -11.73
C ALA A 104 7.14 -7.04 -10.92
N VAL A 105 7.17 -5.84 -11.49
CA VAL A 105 6.52 -4.66 -10.87
C VAL A 105 5.01 -4.83 -10.82
N MET A 106 4.39 -5.31 -11.90
CA MET A 106 2.92 -5.55 -11.92
C MET A 106 2.50 -6.61 -10.91
N VAL A 107 3.25 -7.71 -10.80
CA VAL A 107 2.99 -8.75 -9.79
C VAL A 107 3.14 -8.19 -8.37
N GLN A 108 4.16 -7.36 -8.10
CA GLN A 108 4.31 -6.74 -6.78
C GLN A 108 3.14 -5.81 -6.45
N ILE A 109 2.69 -5.00 -7.40
CA ILE A 109 1.51 -4.14 -7.23
C ILE A 109 0.29 -5.00 -6.91
N ALA A 110 0.06 -6.08 -7.66
CA ALA A 110 -1.07 -6.97 -7.44
C ALA A 110 -1.04 -7.62 -6.05
N VAL A 111 0.12 -8.15 -5.62
CA VAL A 111 0.28 -8.77 -4.31
C VAL A 111 0.03 -7.77 -3.19
N VAL A 112 0.62 -6.58 -3.27
CA VAL A 112 0.43 -5.51 -2.28
C VAL A 112 -1.04 -5.08 -2.22
N ASP A 113 -1.69 -4.91 -3.37
CA ASP A 113 -3.09 -4.50 -3.43
C ASP A 113 -4.02 -5.60 -2.90
N ILE A 114 -3.79 -6.88 -3.18
CA ILE A 114 -4.56 -8.00 -2.60
C ILE A 114 -4.51 -7.98 -1.08
N VAL A 115 -3.31 -7.83 -0.50
CA VAL A 115 -3.12 -7.81 0.94
C VAL A 115 -3.88 -6.65 1.59
N PHE A 116 -3.81 -5.44 1.02
CA PHE A 116 -4.55 -4.28 1.54
C PHE A 116 -6.06 -4.34 1.26
N SER A 117 -6.46 -4.90 0.12
CA SER A 117 -7.86 -4.96 -0.28
C SER A 117 -8.62 -6.01 0.52
N LEU A 118 -8.02 -7.14 0.88
CA LEU A 118 -8.70 -8.17 1.67
C LEU A 118 -9.14 -7.66 3.05
N ASP A 119 -8.26 -7.04 3.84
CA ASP A 119 -8.67 -6.46 5.14
C ASP A 119 -9.75 -5.37 4.97
N SER A 120 -9.54 -4.44 4.05
CA SER A 120 -10.45 -3.31 3.87
C SER A 120 -11.81 -3.70 3.30
N VAL A 121 -11.88 -4.66 2.39
CA VAL A 121 -13.13 -5.20 1.86
C VAL A 121 -13.88 -5.96 2.94
N ILE A 122 -13.22 -6.86 3.68
CA ILE A 122 -13.84 -7.63 4.76
C ILE A 122 -14.40 -6.68 5.83
N THR A 123 -13.65 -5.63 6.19
CA THR A 123 -14.11 -4.61 7.14
C THR A 123 -15.31 -3.81 6.60
N ALA A 124 -15.29 -3.41 5.33
CA ALA A 124 -16.30 -2.53 4.74
C ALA A 124 -17.64 -3.23 4.45
N VAL A 125 -17.60 -4.53 4.13
CA VAL A 125 -18.79 -5.32 3.77
C VAL A 125 -19.64 -5.64 5.01
N GLY A 126 -19.06 -5.64 6.21
CA GLY A 126 -19.81 -5.70 7.46
C GLY A 126 -20.62 -4.43 7.77
N LEU A 127 -20.46 -3.34 6.97
CA LEU A 127 -21.02 -2.01 7.25
C LEU A 127 -21.98 -1.50 6.16
N VAL A 128 -21.92 -1.99 4.92
CA VAL A 128 -22.67 -1.42 3.78
C VAL A 128 -23.34 -2.51 2.93
N ASP A 129 -24.67 -2.45 2.82
CA ASP A 129 -25.48 -3.43 2.07
C ASP A 129 -25.50 -3.20 0.54
N GLN A 130 -24.86 -2.14 0.04
CA GLN A 130 -24.96 -1.72 -1.38
C GLN A 130 -23.60 -1.79 -2.09
N ILE A 131 -23.37 -2.92 -2.77
CA ILE A 131 -22.15 -3.19 -3.55
C ILE A 131 -21.96 -2.14 -4.65
N GLU A 132 -23.05 -1.65 -5.25
CA GLU A 132 -23.04 -0.66 -6.32
C GLU A 132 -22.38 0.65 -5.87
N ILE A 133 -22.70 1.10 -4.65
CA ILE A 133 -22.11 2.32 -4.07
C ILE A 133 -20.61 2.11 -3.83
N MET A 134 -20.21 0.94 -3.32
CA MET A 134 -18.81 0.62 -3.08
C MET A 134 -17.99 0.59 -4.38
N VAL A 135 -18.54 -0.04 -5.43
CA VAL A 135 -17.90 -0.08 -6.76
C VAL A 135 -17.78 1.33 -7.33
N ALA A 136 -18.85 2.13 -7.28
CA ALA A 136 -18.81 3.52 -7.75
C ALA A 136 -17.75 4.34 -7.01
N ALA A 137 -17.66 4.20 -5.68
CA ALA A 137 -16.66 4.88 -4.85
C ALA A 137 -15.23 4.47 -5.25
N ILE A 138 -14.97 3.18 -5.50
CA ILE A 138 -13.66 2.69 -5.95
C ILE A 138 -13.31 3.28 -7.32
N VAL A 139 -14.24 3.24 -8.28
CA VAL A 139 -14.01 3.75 -9.64
C VAL A 139 -13.70 5.25 -9.61
N ILE A 140 -14.49 6.03 -8.88
CA ILE A 140 -14.27 7.48 -8.73
C ILE A 140 -12.92 7.75 -8.06
N ALA A 141 -12.61 7.06 -6.97
CA ALA A 141 -11.34 7.23 -6.28
C ALA A 141 -10.14 6.90 -7.19
N VAL A 142 -10.21 5.81 -7.94
CA VAL A 142 -9.15 5.42 -8.88
C VAL A 142 -9.04 6.39 -10.04
N ALA A 143 -10.14 6.89 -10.59
CA ALA A 143 -10.11 7.89 -11.66
C ALA A 143 -9.38 9.17 -11.21
N VAL A 144 -9.69 9.67 -10.01
CA VAL A 144 -8.98 10.82 -9.43
C VAL A 144 -7.49 10.50 -9.23
N MET A 145 -7.18 9.31 -8.73
CA MET A 145 -5.80 8.85 -8.55
C MET A 145 -5.04 8.75 -9.88
N MET A 146 -5.64 8.25 -10.96
CA MET A 146 -5.00 8.18 -12.27
C MET A 146 -4.57 9.56 -12.77
N VAL A 147 -5.45 10.55 -12.64
CA VAL A 147 -5.15 11.95 -12.99
C VAL A 147 -4.02 12.51 -12.11
N ALA A 148 -4.06 12.25 -10.81
CA ALA A 148 -3.06 12.76 -9.86
C ALA A 148 -1.72 11.99 -9.87
N SER A 149 -1.68 10.77 -10.43
CA SER A 149 -0.56 9.83 -10.30
C SER A 149 0.78 10.37 -10.79
N GLY A 150 0.78 11.16 -11.88
CA GLY A 150 1.99 11.80 -12.38
C GLY A 150 2.58 12.79 -11.38
N ALA A 151 1.73 13.69 -10.87
CA ALA A 151 2.13 14.71 -9.90
C ALA A 151 2.57 14.11 -8.56
N ILE A 152 1.88 13.07 -8.09
CA ILE A 152 2.24 12.36 -6.86
C ILE A 152 3.60 11.65 -7.02
N SER A 153 3.81 10.94 -8.14
CA SER A 153 5.08 10.26 -8.42
C SER A 153 6.25 11.24 -8.43
N GLU A 154 6.10 12.35 -9.17
CA GLU A 154 7.13 13.38 -9.26
C GLU A 154 7.38 14.07 -7.92
N PHE A 155 6.33 14.30 -7.12
CA PHE A 155 6.47 14.86 -5.78
C PHE A 155 7.26 13.94 -4.84
N VAL A 156 6.97 12.63 -4.86
CA VAL A 156 7.65 11.63 -4.04
C VAL A 156 9.11 11.46 -4.48
N GLU A 157 9.39 11.48 -5.78
CA GLU A 157 10.76 11.41 -6.32
C GLU A 157 11.60 12.63 -5.94
N ARG A 158 11.01 13.83 -6.00
CA ARG A 158 11.70 15.09 -5.65
C ARG A 158 11.97 15.24 -4.15
N HIS A 159 11.23 14.55 -3.28
CA HIS A 159 11.34 14.68 -1.83
C HIS A 159 11.68 13.34 -1.16
N PRO A 160 12.97 13.02 -0.96
CA PRO A 160 13.41 11.75 -0.36
C PRO A 160 12.79 11.48 1.02
N THR A 161 12.57 12.51 1.82
CA THR A 161 11.93 12.39 3.15
C THR A 161 10.47 11.95 3.05
N VAL A 162 9.73 12.38 2.01
CA VAL A 162 8.37 11.91 1.72
C VAL A 162 8.37 10.44 1.28
N LYS A 163 9.36 10.04 0.46
CA LYS A 163 9.54 8.61 0.11
C LYS A 163 9.79 7.77 1.37
N MET A 164 10.67 8.23 2.26
CA MET A 164 10.94 7.54 3.53
C MET A 164 9.70 7.46 4.42
N LEU A 165 8.95 8.55 4.55
CA LEU A 165 7.68 8.58 5.28
C LEU A 165 6.69 7.53 4.75
N ALA A 166 6.54 7.42 3.43
CA ALA A 166 5.66 6.44 2.81
C ALA A 166 6.09 4.99 3.08
N LEU A 167 7.40 4.70 3.07
CA LEU A 167 7.93 3.40 3.44
C LEU A 167 7.71 3.09 4.94
N SER A 168 7.81 4.10 5.80
CA SER A 168 7.46 3.95 7.22
C SER A 168 5.97 3.65 7.41
N PHE A 169 5.08 4.26 6.63
CA PHE A 169 3.66 3.89 6.63
C PHE A 169 3.46 2.44 6.17
N LEU A 170 4.24 1.95 5.21
CA LEU A 170 4.18 0.54 4.80
C LEU A 170 4.52 -0.42 5.94
N ILE A 171 5.55 -0.09 6.72
CA ILE A 171 5.92 -0.86 7.91
C ILE A 171 4.80 -0.82 8.94
N LEU A 172 4.22 0.36 9.20
CA LEU A 172 3.14 0.53 10.16
C LEU A 172 1.89 -0.27 9.76
N ILE A 173 1.48 -0.23 8.49
CA ILE A 173 0.34 -1.02 8.03
C ILE A 173 0.69 -2.51 8.03
N GLY A 174 1.90 -2.88 7.62
CA GLY A 174 2.36 -4.27 7.70
C GLY A 174 2.31 -4.83 9.13
N LEU A 175 2.74 -4.04 10.12
CA LEU A 175 2.62 -4.38 11.54
C LEU A 175 1.15 -4.51 11.98
N THR A 176 0.29 -3.62 11.49
CA THR A 176 -1.15 -3.65 11.78
C THR A 176 -1.78 -4.94 11.24
N LEU A 177 -1.48 -5.33 10.00
CA LEU A 177 -2.01 -6.55 9.39
C LEU A 177 -1.53 -7.81 10.12
N VAL A 178 -0.26 -7.84 10.55
CA VAL A 178 0.24 -8.91 11.42
C VAL A 178 -0.53 -8.93 12.75
N GLY A 179 -0.81 -7.78 13.34
CA GLY A 179 -1.66 -7.68 14.53
C GLY A 179 -3.08 -8.21 14.29
N GLU A 180 -3.73 -7.77 13.22
CA GLU A 180 -5.09 -8.20 12.86
C GLU A 180 -5.18 -9.71 12.58
N GLY A 181 -4.16 -10.31 11.95
CA GLY A 181 -4.08 -11.76 11.75
C GLY A 181 -3.72 -12.56 13.01
N LEU A 182 -3.39 -11.89 14.11
CA LEU A 182 -3.22 -12.48 15.45
C LEU A 182 -4.36 -12.06 16.40
N ASP A 183 -5.49 -11.60 15.86
CA ASP A 183 -6.64 -11.07 16.59
C ASP A 183 -6.37 -9.82 17.45
N PHE A 184 -5.20 -9.19 17.32
CA PHE A 184 -4.89 -7.89 17.92
C PHE A 184 -5.49 -6.76 17.09
N HIS A 185 -6.75 -6.46 17.37
CA HIS A 185 -7.48 -5.39 16.71
C HIS A 185 -6.98 -4.01 17.17
N THR A 186 -6.29 -3.30 16.28
CA THR A 186 -5.89 -1.92 16.51
C THR A 186 -6.96 -0.98 15.94
N PRO A 187 -7.52 -0.04 16.72
CA PRO A 187 -8.47 0.92 16.19
C PRO A 187 -7.86 1.72 15.03
N LYS A 188 -8.46 1.62 13.84
CA LYS A 188 -7.91 2.23 12.61
C LYS A 188 -7.74 3.75 12.72
N GLY A 189 -8.54 4.40 13.57
CA GLY A 189 -8.41 5.83 13.90
C GLY A 189 -7.03 6.22 14.45
N TYR A 190 -6.40 5.39 15.27
CA TYR A 190 -5.05 5.68 15.79
C TYR A 190 -4.00 5.63 14.70
N ILE A 191 -4.12 4.68 13.78
CA ILE A 191 -3.20 4.54 12.64
C ILE A 191 -3.37 5.72 11.70
N TYR A 192 -4.61 6.08 11.37
CA TYR A 192 -4.89 7.24 10.51
C TYR A 192 -4.43 8.55 11.14
N PHE A 193 -4.62 8.72 12.44
CA PHE A 193 -4.10 9.87 13.16
C PHE A 193 -2.56 9.92 13.11
N ALA A 194 -1.88 8.81 13.39
CA ALA A 194 -0.41 8.74 13.33
C ALA A 194 0.12 9.09 11.93
N MET A 195 -0.50 8.54 10.87
CA MET A 195 -0.13 8.85 9.49
C MET A 195 -0.39 10.32 9.14
N ALA A 196 -1.56 10.85 9.48
CA ALA A 196 -1.90 12.25 9.22
C ALA A 196 -0.99 13.22 9.99
N PHE A 197 -0.68 12.91 11.25
CA PHE A 197 0.24 13.68 12.07
C PHE A 197 1.66 13.68 11.49
N ALA A 198 2.21 12.51 11.19
CA ALA A 198 3.55 12.38 10.61
C ALA A 198 3.66 13.07 9.24
N PHE A 199 2.61 12.95 8.40
CA PHE A 199 2.53 13.70 7.15
C PHE A 199 2.47 15.21 7.37
N GLY A 200 1.69 15.67 8.34
CA GLY A 200 1.61 17.09 8.72
C GLY A 200 2.98 17.64 9.17
N VAL A 201 3.69 16.89 10.02
CA VAL A 201 5.05 17.22 10.46
C VAL A 201 6.00 17.29 9.27
N GLU A 202 5.93 16.33 8.34
CA GLU A 202 6.77 16.34 7.15
C GLU A 202 6.46 17.54 6.24
N MET A 203 5.19 17.93 6.08
CA MET A 203 4.84 19.14 5.34
C MET A 203 5.41 20.41 5.98
N LEU A 204 5.42 20.50 7.32
CA LEU A 204 6.07 21.60 8.03
C LEU A 204 7.60 21.58 7.82
N ASN A 205 8.22 20.40 7.84
CA ASN A 205 9.65 20.22 7.63
C ASN A 205 10.07 20.65 6.22
N LEU A 206 9.29 20.29 5.19
CA LEU A 206 9.51 20.73 3.82
C LEU A 206 9.41 22.25 3.69
N ARG A 207 8.41 22.88 4.33
CA ARG A 207 8.26 24.34 4.35
C ARG A 207 9.44 25.03 5.05
N ALA A 208 9.87 24.51 6.21
CA ALA A 208 10.99 25.05 6.96
C ALA A 208 12.32 24.94 6.20
N ARG A 209 12.56 23.81 5.51
CA ARG A 209 13.74 23.62 4.64
C ARG A 209 13.75 24.62 3.49
N LYS A 210 12.61 24.85 2.85
CA LYS A 210 12.50 25.87 1.78
C LYS A 210 12.76 27.29 2.31
N ALA A 211 12.31 27.60 3.53
CA ALA A 211 12.54 28.90 4.17
C ALA A 211 14.00 29.13 4.62
N ARG A 212 14.76 28.05 4.88
CA ARG A 212 16.20 28.10 5.24
C ARG A 212 17.14 28.00 4.04
N GLY A 213 16.61 27.68 2.85
CA GLY A 213 17.37 27.43 1.62
C GLY A 213 17.18 28.50 0.54
N GLY A 214 16.83 29.72 0.93
CA GLY A 214 16.92 30.93 0.10
C GLY A 214 17.80 31.96 0.82
#